data_AF-A0A4Z2FPY1-F1
#
_entry.id   AF-A0A4Z2FPY1-F1
#
_cell.length_a   1.000
_cell.length_b   1.000
_cell.length_c   1.000
_cell.angle_alpha   90.00
_cell.angle_beta   90.00
_cell.angle_gamma   90.00
#
_symmetry.space_group_name_H-M   'P 1'
#
loop_
_entity.id
_entity.type
_entity.pdbx_description
1 polymer ?
#
loop_
_entity_poly.entity_id
_entity_poly.type
_entity_poly.pdbx_seq_one_letter_code
_entity_poly.pdbx_strand_id
1 'polypeptide(L)'
;MSKVSVDVFKGFPDEDSIVNYTLNQAYRDNVSVFASVIVQTNKDGSLPPHVLYKIRQNSSFTEKTNEIRRAYWRPGPNTGGKFYFLYGFVWIQDMIERAIINTFVGHDVVEPGNYVQMFPYPCYTRDDFLFVIEHMMPLCMVISWVYSVAMMIQHIVAEKEHRLKEVRPSDGHLEFCYHRYDY
;
A
#
# COMPACT_ATOMS: atom_id res chain seq x y z
N MET A 1 29.07 26.89 14.13
CA MET A 1 28.80 26.11 12.89
C MET A 1 30.07 25.45 12.34
N SER A 2 30.90 24.82 13.17
CA SER A 2 32.20 24.22 12.75
C SER A 2 32.17 22.71 12.55
N LYS A 3 31.00 22.07 12.65
CA LYS A 3 30.82 20.61 12.60
C LYS A 3 30.04 20.11 11.38
N VAL A 4 29.67 21.00 10.46
CA VAL A 4 28.92 20.64 9.24
C VAL A 4 29.85 20.87 8.05
N SER A 5 30.25 19.79 7.40
CA SER A 5 30.91 19.85 6.10
C SER A 5 29.87 20.23 5.04
N VAL A 6 30.15 21.28 4.27
CA VAL A 6 29.27 21.74 3.17
C VAL A 6 29.59 20.97 1.87
N ASP A 7 30.78 20.37 1.79
CA ASP A 7 31.18 19.48 0.69
C ASP A 7 30.64 18.08 0.94
N VAL A 8 29.41 17.85 0.50
CA VAL A 8 28.67 16.57 0.66
C VAL A 8 28.62 15.77 -0.64
N PHE A 9 28.90 16.40 -1.78
CA PHE A 9 28.77 15.77 -3.10
C PHE A 9 30.06 15.10 -3.55
N LYS A 10 29.96 13.85 -3.99
CA LYS A 10 31.05 13.09 -4.60
C LYS A 10 30.61 12.55 -5.96
N GLY A 11 31.31 12.95 -7.00
CA GLY A 11 31.05 12.51 -8.37
C GLY A 11 31.64 11.14 -8.66
N PHE A 12 30.96 10.38 -9.51
CA PHE A 12 31.39 9.06 -9.97
C PHE A 12 31.06 8.91 -11.47
N PRO A 13 31.90 8.20 -12.24
CA PRO A 13 31.67 8.00 -13.67
C PRO A 13 30.59 6.95 -13.97
N ASP A 14 30.53 5.88 -13.17
CA ASP A 14 29.69 4.71 -13.43
C ASP A 14 28.75 4.37 -12.27
N GLU A 15 27.58 3.83 -12.59
CA GLU A 15 26.60 3.36 -11.60
C GLU A 15 27.20 2.28 -10.68
N ASP A 16 27.97 1.35 -11.22
CA ASP A 16 28.60 0.27 -10.46
C ASP A 16 29.63 0.78 -9.45
N SER A 17 30.37 1.84 -9.83
CA SER A 17 31.34 2.48 -8.95
C SER A 17 30.66 3.16 -7.75
N ILE A 18 29.50 3.77 -7.96
CA ILE A 18 28.66 4.33 -6.89
C ILE A 18 28.22 3.21 -5.97
N VAL A 19 27.65 2.13 -6.51
CA VAL A 19 27.14 1.01 -5.71
C VAL A 19 28.26 0.39 -4.86
N ASN A 20 29.40 0.09 -5.47
CA ASN A 20 30.56 -0.46 -4.75
C ASN A 20 31.06 0.48 -3.64
N TYR A 21 31.13 1.78 -3.93
CA TYR A 21 31.50 2.79 -2.94
C TYR A 21 30.51 2.81 -1.76
N THR A 22 29.20 2.85 -2.04
CA THR A 22 28.18 2.91 -1.00
C THR A 22 28.13 1.67 -0.10
N LEU A 23 28.39 0.48 -0.65
CA LEU A 23 28.29 -0.78 0.10
C LEU A 23 29.56 -1.10 0.89
N ASN A 24 30.75 -0.86 0.32
CA ASN A 24 32.01 -1.35 0.89
C ASN A 24 32.90 -0.25 1.47
N GLN A 25 32.98 0.88 0.78
CA GLN A 25 33.96 1.93 1.08
C GLN A 25 33.41 2.97 2.06
N ALA A 26 32.15 3.38 1.89
CA ALA A 26 31.51 4.41 2.71
C ALA A 26 31.53 4.07 4.21
N TYR A 27 31.30 2.80 4.54
CA TYR A 27 31.37 2.32 5.93
C TYR A 27 32.80 2.41 6.51
N ARG A 28 33.83 2.15 5.70
CA ARG A 28 35.24 2.23 6.13
C ARG A 28 35.70 3.67 6.31
N ASP A 29 35.20 4.57 5.46
CA ASP A 29 35.52 5.99 5.49
C ASP A 29 34.74 6.74 6.61
N ASN A 30 33.89 6.04 7.39
CA ASN A 30 32.94 6.63 8.36
C ASN A 30 32.03 7.71 7.76
N VAL A 31 31.69 7.58 6.47
CA VAL A 31 30.83 8.53 5.75
C VAL A 31 29.42 7.95 5.64
N SER A 32 28.42 8.68 6.14
CA SER A 32 27.02 8.32 5.95
C SER A 32 26.56 8.73 4.55
N VAL A 33 26.21 7.76 3.70
CA VAL A 33 25.59 8.03 2.40
C VAL A 33 24.09 8.27 2.60
N PHE A 34 23.65 9.46 2.18
CA PHE A 34 22.25 9.85 2.30
C PHE A 34 21.41 9.35 1.12
N ALA A 35 21.83 9.68 -0.10
CA ALA A 35 21.26 9.16 -1.33
C ALA A 35 22.30 9.20 -2.46
N SER A 36 22.06 8.42 -3.50
CA SER A 36 22.82 8.41 -4.74
C SER A 36 21.92 8.86 -5.88
N VAL A 37 22.43 9.74 -6.73
CA VAL A 37 21.69 10.28 -7.88
C VAL A 37 22.38 9.81 -9.14
N ILE A 38 21.64 9.15 -10.02
CA ILE A 38 22.12 8.70 -11.32
C ILE A 38 21.38 9.48 -12.39
N VAL A 39 22.12 10.26 -13.17
CA VAL A 39 21.57 11.06 -14.27
C VAL A 39 21.98 10.44 -15.59
N GLN A 40 21.04 10.23 -16.51
CA GLN A 40 21.36 9.78 -17.86
C GLN A 40 21.80 10.97 -18.71
N THR A 41 23.06 10.95 -19.14
CA THR A 41 23.65 11.96 -20.02
C THR A 41 23.96 11.37 -21.39
N ASN A 42 24.08 12.23 -22.40
CA ASN A 42 24.59 11.81 -23.71
C ASN A 42 26.08 11.48 -23.62
N LYS A 43 26.61 10.75 -24.61
CA LYS A 43 28.04 10.41 -24.70
C LYS A 43 28.95 11.63 -24.71
N ASP A 44 28.43 12.78 -25.14
CA ASP A 44 29.14 14.06 -25.21
C ASP A 44 29.11 14.83 -23.87
N GLY A 45 28.50 14.26 -22.82
CA GLY A 45 28.34 14.89 -21.51
C GLY A 45 27.20 15.91 -21.43
N SER A 46 26.48 16.15 -22.53
CA SER A 46 25.31 17.04 -22.57
C SER A 46 24.07 16.36 -21.97
N LEU A 47 23.19 17.18 -21.39
CA LEU A 47 21.88 16.73 -20.92
C LEU A 47 20.93 16.63 -22.13
N PRO A 48 20.25 15.48 -22.34
CA PRO A 48 19.25 15.34 -23.41
C PRO A 48 18.02 16.21 -23.10
N PRO A 49 17.24 16.65 -24.12
CA PRO A 49 16.03 17.45 -23.90
C PRO A 49 15.02 16.83 -22.93
N HIS A 50 14.99 15.50 -22.84
CA HIS A 50 14.23 14.77 -21.82
C HIS A 50 15.20 14.06 -20.89
N VAL A 51 15.36 14.60 -19.67
CA VAL A 51 16.30 14.06 -18.67
C VAL A 51 15.63 12.98 -17.85
N LEU A 52 16.25 11.79 -17.83
CA LEU A 52 15.89 10.71 -16.94
C LEU A 52 16.94 10.62 -15.83
N TYR A 53 16.49 10.68 -14.59
CA TYR A 53 17.33 10.51 -13.42
C TYR A 53 16.71 9.48 -12.46
N LYS A 54 17.57 8.87 -11.63
CA LYS A 54 17.18 7.90 -10.60
C LYS A 54 17.76 8.36 -9.27
N ILE A 55 16.91 8.47 -8.26
CA ILE A 55 17.34 8.67 -6.88
C ILE A 55 17.32 7.31 -6.19
N ARG A 56 18.46 6.90 -5.65
CA ARG A 56 18.61 5.69 -4.84
C ARG A 56 18.89 6.08 -3.41
N GLN A 57 18.07 5.60 -2.49
CA GLN A 57 18.22 5.81 -1.07
C GLN A 57 18.14 4.46 -0.36
N ASN A 58 18.69 4.37 0.84
CA ASN A 58 18.54 3.17 1.65
C ASN A 58 17.05 2.90 1.90
N SER A 59 16.65 1.63 1.78
CA SER A 59 15.28 1.17 2.05
C SER A 59 14.78 1.51 3.45
N SER A 60 15.65 1.71 4.44
CA SER A 60 15.26 2.14 5.79
C SER A 60 14.80 3.61 5.86
N PHE A 61 15.17 4.41 4.87
CA PHE A 61 14.84 5.85 4.81
C PHE A 61 13.72 6.17 3.83
N THR A 62 13.23 5.20 3.05
CA THR A 62 12.15 5.42 2.08
C THR A 62 11.06 4.38 2.29
N GLU A 63 9.84 4.72 1.90
CA GLU A 63 8.76 3.72 1.87
C GLU A 63 9.07 2.65 0.83
N LYS A 64 8.53 1.44 1.06
CA LYS A 64 8.73 0.33 0.13
C LYS A 64 8.09 0.66 -1.22
N THR A 65 8.85 0.44 -2.28
CA THR A 65 8.43 0.68 -3.67
C THR A 65 7.79 -0.54 -4.33
N ASN A 66 7.53 -1.61 -3.56
CA ASN A 66 6.89 -2.84 -4.06
C ASN A 66 5.39 -2.65 -4.32
N GLU A 67 4.75 -1.72 -3.61
CA GLU A 67 3.31 -1.49 -3.66
C GLU A 67 3.03 0.02 -3.78
N ILE A 68 2.31 0.42 -4.83
CA ILE A 68 1.90 1.82 -5.02
C ILE A 68 0.67 2.13 -4.15
N ARG A 69 -0.21 1.14 -3.96
CA ARG A 69 -1.41 1.22 -3.13
C ARG A 69 -1.61 -0.10 -2.39
N ARG A 70 -2.23 -0.03 -1.21
CA ARG A 70 -2.61 -1.21 -0.44
C ARG A 70 -3.55 -2.09 -1.28
N ALA A 71 -3.38 -3.41 -1.17
CA ALA A 71 -4.22 -4.39 -1.86
C ALA A 71 -5.71 -4.24 -1.53
N TYR A 72 -6.02 -3.89 -0.27
CA TYR A 72 -7.38 -3.61 0.19
C TYR A 72 -7.53 -2.13 0.52
N TRP A 73 -8.55 -1.50 -0.05
CA TRP A 73 -8.92 -0.16 0.35
C TRP A 73 -9.46 -0.20 1.77
N ARG A 74 -8.86 0.61 2.65
CA ARG A 74 -9.36 0.85 4.00
C ARG A 74 -9.57 2.35 4.17
N PRO A 75 -10.75 2.79 4.62
CA PRO A 75 -10.98 4.20 4.88
C PRO A 75 -10.07 4.71 6.01
N GLY A 76 -9.83 6.02 5.99
CA GLY A 76 -9.05 6.72 6.99
C GLY A 76 -7.88 7.52 6.40
N PRO A 77 -7.31 8.44 7.21
CA PRO A 77 -6.17 9.24 6.80
C PRO A 77 -4.95 8.34 6.53
N ASN A 78 -4.32 8.55 5.39
CA ASN A 78 -3.07 7.87 5.04
C ASN A 78 -1.88 8.78 5.31
N THR A 79 -0.87 8.26 6.00
CA THR A 79 0.40 8.95 6.27
C THR A 79 1.56 8.43 5.43
N GLY A 80 1.30 7.53 4.46
CA GLY A 80 2.31 6.81 3.67
C GLY A 80 3.23 7.65 2.77
N GLY A 81 3.19 8.99 2.88
CA GLY A 81 4.15 9.89 2.24
C GLY A 81 5.12 10.54 3.24
N LYS A 82 4.95 10.32 4.56
CA LYS A 82 5.70 11.04 5.58
C LYS A 82 7.20 10.79 5.52
N PHE A 83 7.62 9.56 5.22
CA PHE A 83 9.04 9.22 5.19
C PHE A 83 9.79 9.85 4.01
N TYR A 84 9.13 10.03 2.85
CA TYR A 84 9.72 10.76 1.73
C TYR A 84 10.05 12.21 2.11
N PHE A 85 9.22 12.84 2.96
CA PHE A 85 9.49 14.17 3.46
C PHE A 85 10.49 14.17 4.64
N LEU A 86 10.33 13.27 5.61
CA LEU A 86 11.15 13.22 6.83
C LEU A 86 12.62 12.88 6.53
N TYR A 87 12.87 11.95 5.62
CA TYR A 87 14.21 11.48 5.27
C TYR A 87 14.77 12.12 4.00
N GLY A 88 14.25 13.29 3.62
CA GLY A 88 14.92 14.13 2.62
C GLY A 88 14.74 13.75 1.16
N PHE A 89 14.00 12.70 0.81
CA PHE A 89 13.84 12.28 -0.59
C PHE A 89 13.25 13.40 -1.46
N VAL A 90 12.14 14.01 -1.01
CA VAL A 90 11.48 15.13 -1.72
C VAL A 90 12.39 16.35 -1.83
N TRP A 91 13.26 16.55 -0.85
CA TRP A 91 14.19 17.69 -0.81
C TRP A 91 15.27 17.53 -1.87
N ILE A 92 15.85 16.32 -1.98
CA ILE A 92 16.82 15.99 -3.03
C ILE A 92 16.16 16.11 -4.40
N GLN A 93 14.92 15.64 -4.53
CA GLN A 93 14.17 15.76 -5.77
C GLN A 93 14.01 17.23 -6.20
N ASP A 94 13.51 18.10 -5.30
CA ASP A 94 13.35 19.53 -5.59
C ASP A 94 14.69 20.22 -5.92
N MET A 95 15.76 19.88 -5.20
CA MET A 95 17.11 20.41 -5.47
C MET A 95 17.64 20.02 -6.85
N ILE A 96 17.50 18.75 -7.25
CA ILE A 96 17.97 18.26 -8.56
C ILE A 96 17.12 18.84 -9.69
N GLU A 97 15.80 18.88 -9.53
CA GLU A 97 14.88 19.40 -10.55
C GLU A 97 15.15 20.88 -10.81
N ARG A 98 15.34 21.68 -9.75
CA ARG A 98 15.78 23.08 -9.89
C ARG A 98 17.14 23.18 -10.59
N ALA A 99 18.11 22.34 -10.23
CA ALA A 99 19.42 22.35 -10.88
C ALA A 99 19.33 22.01 -12.38
N ILE A 100 18.49 21.04 -12.76
CA ILE A 100 18.25 20.68 -14.17
C ILE A 100 17.56 21.84 -14.91
N ILE A 101 16.58 22.50 -14.29
CA ILE A 101 15.92 23.66 -14.92
C ILE A 101 16.92 24.79 -15.14
N ASN A 102 17.75 25.11 -14.14
CA ASN A 102 18.75 26.17 -14.25
C ASN A 102 19.77 25.87 -15.36
N THR A 103 20.16 24.60 -15.56
CA THR A 103 21.10 24.24 -16.63
C THR A 103 20.47 24.34 -18.03
N PHE A 104 19.19 24.02 -18.19
CA PHE A 104 18.50 24.19 -19.47
C PHE A 104 18.23 25.65 -19.82
N VAL A 105 17.84 26.44 -18.83
CA VAL A 105 17.44 27.83 -19.02
C VAL A 105 18.64 28.78 -19.05
N GLY A 106 19.76 28.39 -18.43
CA GLY A 106 21.02 29.15 -18.45
C GLY A 106 21.04 30.35 -17.48
N HIS A 107 20.06 30.48 -16.59
CA HIS A 107 20.06 31.42 -15.47
C HIS A 107 19.38 30.82 -14.24
N ASP A 108 19.65 31.38 -13.07
CA ASP A 108 19.09 30.88 -11.81
C ASP A 108 17.59 31.20 -11.71
N VAL A 109 16.76 30.17 -11.80
CA VAL A 109 15.32 30.25 -11.59
C VAL A 109 15.05 30.02 -10.10
N VAL A 110 15.02 31.10 -9.33
CA VAL A 110 14.82 31.08 -7.86
C VAL A 110 13.35 30.86 -7.48
N GLU A 111 12.44 31.27 -8.36
CA GLU A 111 10.98 31.19 -8.18
C GLU A 111 10.41 30.12 -9.11
N PRO A 112 9.46 29.27 -8.67
CA PRO A 112 8.61 29.39 -7.48
C PRO A 112 9.13 28.64 -6.25
N GLY A 113 8.73 29.10 -5.05
CA GLY A 113 8.88 28.35 -3.81
C GLY A 113 7.86 27.20 -3.77
N ASN A 114 8.35 25.96 -3.59
CA ASN A 114 7.49 24.78 -3.53
C ASN A 114 7.09 24.49 -2.08
N TYR A 115 5.81 24.27 -1.83
CA TYR A 115 5.31 23.81 -0.54
C TYR A 115 4.54 22.50 -0.70
N VAL A 116 4.65 21.62 0.28
CA VAL A 116 3.92 20.36 0.32
C VAL A 116 2.93 20.41 1.46
N GLN A 117 1.65 20.20 1.16
CA GLN A 117 0.59 20.13 2.15
C GLN A 117 -0.23 18.85 1.93
N MET A 118 -0.46 18.10 3.00
CA MET A 118 -1.37 16.96 2.97
C MET A 118 -2.80 17.45 2.93
N PHE A 119 -3.64 16.83 2.11
CA PHE A 119 -5.07 17.10 2.12
C PHE A 119 -5.68 16.68 3.47
N PRO A 120 -6.45 17.55 4.13
CA PRO A 120 -7.08 17.20 5.40
C PRO A 120 -8.14 16.11 5.16
N TYR A 121 -8.10 15.07 5.99
CA TYR A 121 -9.13 14.03 6.00
C TYR A 121 -10.28 14.46 6.94
N PRO A 122 -11.55 14.18 6.61
CA PRO A 122 -12.66 14.43 7.53
C PRO A 122 -12.49 13.67 8.84
N CYS A 123 -13.27 14.04 9.87
CA CYS A 123 -13.23 13.33 11.16
C CYS A 123 -13.49 11.82 10.93
N TYR A 124 -12.55 11.00 11.36
CA TYR A 124 -12.58 9.55 11.12
C TYR A 124 -12.21 8.82 12.40
N THR A 125 -13.13 7.98 12.87
CA THR A 125 -12.90 7.06 13.97
C THR A 125 -12.44 5.72 13.41
N ARG A 126 -11.29 5.22 13.87
CA ARG A 126 -10.79 3.92 13.44
C ARG A 126 -11.26 2.84 14.44
N ASP A 127 -12.29 2.11 14.05
CA ASP A 127 -12.83 1.00 14.82
C ASP A 127 -12.41 -0.35 14.21
N ASP A 128 -11.18 -0.77 14.51
CA ASP A 128 -10.64 -2.05 14.00
C ASP A 128 -11.47 -3.25 14.47
N PHE A 129 -12.08 -3.15 15.67
CA PHE A 129 -12.96 -4.18 16.21
C PHE A 129 -14.24 -4.35 15.39
N LEU A 130 -14.89 -3.25 15.01
CA LEU A 130 -16.11 -3.29 14.21
C LEU A 130 -15.83 -3.90 12.83
N PHE A 131 -14.71 -3.52 12.21
CA PHE A 131 -14.28 -4.08 10.93
C PHE A 131 -14.09 -5.60 11.02
N VAL A 132 -13.42 -6.10 12.06
CA VAL A 132 -13.20 -7.54 12.24
C VAL A 132 -14.52 -8.27 12.50
N ILE A 133 -15.39 -7.73 13.34
CA ILE A 133 -16.70 -8.34 13.64
C ILE A 133 -17.58 -8.42 12.38
N GLU A 134 -17.66 -7.35 11.59
CA GLU A 134 -18.46 -7.32 10.36
C GLU A 134 -18.11 -8.49 9.42
N HIS A 135 -16.82 -8.81 9.32
CA HIS A 135 -16.34 -9.90 8.47
C HIS A 135 -16.50 -11.29 9.11
N MET A 136 -16.50 -11.40 10.45
CA MET A 136 -16.62 -12.67 11.17
C MET A 136 -18.08 -13.07 11.47
N MET A 137 -19.00 -12.10 11.57
CA MET A 137 -20.40 -12.33 11.92
C MET A 137 -21.12 -13.33 10.99
N PRO A 138 -21.00 -13.23 9.65
CA PRO A 138 -21.65 -14.19 8.75
C PRO A 138 -21.13 -15.62 8.94
N LEU A 139 -19.83 -15.78 9.18
CA LEU A 139 -19.22 -17.08 9.38
C LEU A 139 -19.71 -17.73 10.69
N CYS A 140 -19.77 -16.96 11.78
CA CYS A 140 -20.34 -17.44 13.04
C CYS A 140 -21.82 -17.81 12.92
N MET A 141 -22.61 -17.00 12.19
CA MET A 141 -24.03 -17.27 11.95
C MET A 141 -24.23 -18.58 11.18
N VAL A 142 -23.49 -18.79 10.08
CA VAL A 142 -23.56 -20.03 9.30
C VAL A 142 -23.21 -21.23 10.19
N ILE A 143 -22.10 -21.18 10.92
CA ILE A 143 -21.66 -22.29 11.80
C ILE A 143 -22.73 -22.62 12.84
N SER A 144 -23.40 -21.62 13.42
CA SER A 144 -24.42 -21.85 14.45
C SER A 144 -25.62 -22.67 13.93
N TRP A 145 -25.95 -22.58 12.65
CA TRP A 145 -27.12 -23.23 12.06
C TRP A 145 -26.79 -24.53 11.30
N VAL A 146 -25.52 -24.85 11.08
CA VAL A 146 -25.09 -26.07 10.39
C VAL A 146 -25.73 -27.32 11.02
N TYR A 147 -25.75 -27.41 12.35
CA TYR A 147 -26.33 -28.56 13.05
C TYR A 147 -27.85 -28.64 12.85
N SER A 148 -28.55 -27.52 13.01
CA SER A 148 -30.01 -27.46 12.83
C SER A 148 -30.44 -27.85 11.42
N VAL A 149 -29.74 -27.32 10.40
CA VAL A 149 -30.01 -27.66 8.99
C VAL A 149 -29.70 -29.13 8.71
N ALA A 150 -28.61 -29.67 9.25
CA ALA A 150 -28.25 -31.08 9.11
C ALA A 150 -29.33 -32.01 9.70
N MET A 151 -29.81 -31.71 10.91
CA MET A 151 -30.88 -32.48 11.55
C MET A 151 -32.20 -32.39 10.77
N MET A 152 -32.56 -31.20 10.27
CA MET A 152 -33.75 -31.00 9.44
C MET A 152 -33.69 -31.84 8.15
N ILE A 153 -32.55 -31.84 7.46
CA ILE A 153 -32.36 -32.63 6.23
C ILE A 153 -32.47 -34.13 6.54
N GLN A 154 -31.83 -34.61 7.61
CA GLN A 154 -31.92 -36.03 8.01
C GLN A 154 -33.37 -36.44 8.26
N HIS A 155 -34.14 -35.61 8.96
CA HIS A 155 -35.56 -35.87 9.23
C HIS A 155 -36.39 -35.92 7.94
N ILE A 156 -36.18 -34.97 7.01
CA ILE A 156 -36.88 -34.93 5.72
C ILE A 156 -36.55 -36.18 4.87
N VAL A 157 -35.27 -36.58 4.82
CA VAL A 157 -34.83 -37.78 4.07
C VAL A 157 -35.44 -39.03 4.69
N ALA A 158 -35.42 -39.17 6.01
CA ALA A 158 -36.05 -40.30 6.70
C ALA A 158 -37.56 -40.37 6.41
N GLU A 159 -38.28 -39.24 6.41
CA GLU A 159 -39.70 -39.20 6.06
C GLU A 159 -39.96 -39.63 4.61
N LYS A 160 -39.09 -39.20 3.68
CA LYS A 160 -39.17 -39.54 2.25
C LYS A 160 -38.85 -41.01 1.98
N GLU A 161 -37.83 -41.58 2.62
CA GLU A 161 -37.44 -42.99 2.47
C GLU A 161 -38.52 -43.95 2.98
N HIS A 162 -39.11 -43.64 4.14
CA HIS A 162 -40.19 -44.44 4.71
C HIS A 162 -41.55 -44.19 4.05
N ARG A 163 -41.65 -43.30 3.04
CA ARG A 163 -42.91 -42.91 2.38
C ARG A 163 -44.03 -42.62 3.38
N LEU A 164 -43.72 -42.02 4.52
CA LEU A 164 -44.69 -41.78 5.60
C LEU A 164 -45.76 -40.75 5.23
N LYS A 165 -45.59 -40.06 4.10
CA LYS A 165 -46.64 -39.24 3.47
C LYS A 165 -47.64 -40.06 2.63
N GLU A 166 -47.26 -41.25 2.14
CA GLU A 166 -48.11 -42.15 1.35
C GLU A 166 -48.87 -43.18 2.23
N VAL A 167 -48.31 -43.54 3.39
CA VAL A 167 -48.91 -44.50 4.34
C VAL A 167 -49.86 -43.83 5.35
N ARG A 168 -49.79 -42.49 5.49
CA ARG A 168 -50.81 -41.74 6.22
C ARG A 168 -52.11 -41.78 5.40
N PRO A 169 -53.25 -42.17 6.00
CA PRO A 169 -54.52 -42.15 5.29
C PRO A 169 -54.77 -40.75 4.75
N SER A 170 -55.28 -40.69 3.52
CA SER A 170 -55.64 -39.50 2.76
C SER A 170 -56.81 -38.75 3.42
N ASP A 171 -56.58 -38.18 4.61
CA ASP A 171 -57.42 -37.15 5.17
C ASP A 171 -56.87 -35.81 4.66
N GLY A 172 -57.49 -35.31 3.58
CA GLY A 172 -57.19 -34.03 2.91
C GLY A 172 -57.27 -32.78 3.80
N HIS A 173 -57.39 -32.93 5.12
CA HIS A 173 -57.31 -31.86 6.11
C HIS A 173 -55.87 -31.58 6.59
N LEU A 174 -54.94 -32.53 6.46
CA LEU A 174 -53.58 -32.41 7.02
C LEU A 174 -52.53 -31.82 6.06
N GLU A 175 -52.72 -31.89 4.74
CA GLU A 175 -51.79 -31.25 3.78
C GLU A 175 -51.81 -29.72 3.89
N PHE A 176 -52.95 -29.12 4.26
CA PHE A 176 -53.08 -27.68 4.45
C PHE A 176 -52.29 -27.15 5.66
N CYS A 177 -52.03 -27.99 6.66
CA CYS A 177 -51.24 -27.61 7.83
C CYS A 177 -49.73 -27.68 7.58
N TYR A 178 -49.26 -28.61 6.74
CA TYR A 178 -47.82 -28.75 6.48
C TYR A 178 -47.26 -27.61 5.64
N HIS A 179 -48.00 -27.12 4.64
CA HIS A 179 -47.52 -25.99 3.82
C HIS A 179 -47.60 -24.62 4.51
N ARG A 180 -48.25 -24.54 5.69
CA ARG A 180 -48.40 -23.28 6.45
C ARG A 180 -47.25 -22.99 7.42
N TYR A 181 -46.31 -23.92 7.56
CA TYR A 181 -45.11 -23.76 8.40
C TYR A 181 -43.85 -23.41 7.60
N ASP A 182 -43.95 -23.24 6.28
CA ASP A 182 -42.83 -22.86 5.39
C ASP A 182 -42.97 -21.43 4.80
N TYR A 183 -43.51 -20.48 5.58
CA TYR A 183 -43.39 -19.03 5.34
C TYR A 183 -43.14 -18.27 6.64
#